data_AF-S5TG50-F1
#
_entry.id   AF-S5TG50-F1
#
_cell.length_a   1.000
_cell.length_b   1.000
_cell.length_c   1.000
_cell.angle_alpha   90.00
_cell.angle_beta   90.00
_cell.angle_gamma   90.00
#
_symmetry.space_group_name_H-M   'P 1'
#
loop_
_entity.id
_entity.type
_entity.pdbx_description
1 polymer ?
#
loop_
_entity_poly.entity_id
_entity_poly.type
_entity_poly.pdbx_seq_one_letter_code
_entity_poly.pdbx_strand_id
1 'polypeptide(L)'
;QRWPILNICTLPMEDAVGVLLGLYLIIHYAICWNYSFRGDATRHSPRTINYNKTNIISDLIFNKKIYANPKLVKYYYNEYNQQITKVFNNLLINFYLLVGISETTRIHINSNNRTISTNSSPIGDRSPLRGSSNNIIDKKFNQWLAGLIDGDGYLGIISKKYTTCEITVGIEDEKMLRQIQNKFGGSIKLRSGVKAIRWRLSNREGMIKLINAINGNIRHSKRLVQLEKVCLILNIKCIKPYTLDINNSWFTGFFDADGTINYYYQNNRPQLFISVTNKYLNDVQPYVDIIGGKIYFDKSQNGYYKWVISNETNHLLFYNYIINNPSKSNKGKKIFLIKEFYYYYNLKAYINNKSLLYKSWLLFETKWKNINSSLLGTSKNYIN
;
A
#
# COMPACT_ATOMS: atom_id res chain seq x y z
N GLN A 1 4.24 -30.89 6.90
CA GLN A 1 5.23 -30.70 7.98
C GLN A 1 5.29 -29.22 8.32
N ARG A 2 4.88 -28.86 9.54
CA ARG A 2 4.95 -27.47 10.05
C ARG A 2 6.42 -27.10 10.19
N TRP A 3 6.86 -26.04 9.52
CA TRP A 3 8.18 -25.46 9.75
C TRP A 3 8.22 -24.92 11.19
N PRO A 4 9.30 -25.15 11.95
CA PRO A 4 9.39 -24.61 13.30
C PRO A 4 9.49 -23.09 13.22
N ILE A 5 8.70 -22.41 14.04
CA ILE A 5 8.87 -20.99 14.32
C ILE A 5 10.21 -20.88 15.07
N LEU A 6 11.26 -20.45 14.39
CA LEU A 6 12.57 -20.28 15.01
C LEU A 6 12.50 -19.08 15.98
N ASN A 7 12.42 -19.34 17.28
CA ASN A 7 12.58 -18.33 18.32
C ASN A 7 14.07 -17.95 18.37
N ILE A 8 14.43 -16.81 17.80
CA ILE A 8 15.83 -16.31 17.78
C ILE A 8 16.36 -16.07 19.21
N CYS A 9 15.47 -15.83 20.19
CA CYS A 9 15.83 -15.62 21.59
C CYS A 9 16.42 -16.85 22.32
N THR A 10 16.52 -18.01 21.67
CA THR A 10 17.14 -19.22 22.26
C THR A 10 18.39 -19.67 21.52
N LEU A 11 18.93 -18.87 20.59
CA LEU A 11 20.22 -19.19 19.97
C LEU A 11 21.34 -18.99 21.00
N PRO A 12 22.17 -20.00 21.29
CA PRO A 12 23.34 -19.82 22.14
C PRO A 12 24.29 -18.87 21.39
N MET A 13 24.29 -17.60 21.76
CA MET A 13 25.22 -16.59 21.24
C MET A 13 26.64 -16.76 21.81
N GLU A 14 26.86 -17.80 22.62
CA GLU A 14 28.14 -18.07 23.30
C GLU A 14 29.13 -18.84 22.41
N ASP A 15 28.67 -19.53 21.37
CA ASP A 15 29.53 -20.33 20.49
C ASP A 15 29.66 -19.75 19.08
N ALA A 16 30.82 -19.96 18.43
CA ALA A 16 31.14 -19.42 17.10
C ALA A 16 30.10 -19.73 16.01
N VAL A 17 29.42 -20.88 16.11
CA VAL A 17 28.34 -21.28 15.21
C VAL A 17 27.10 -20.39 15.41
N GLY A 18 26.77 -20.04 16.65
CA GLY A 18 25.66 -19.12 16.96
C GLY A 18 25.95 -17.70 16.47
N VAL A 19 27.20 -17.24 16.59
CA VAL A 19 27.66 -15.96 16.04
C VAL A 19 27.61 -15.95 14.51
N LEU A 20 28.11 -17.00 13.84
CA LEU A 20 28.07 -17.13 12.38
C LEU A 20 26.63 -17.22 11.85
N LEU A 21 25.75 -17.97 12.53
CA LEU A 21 24.34 -18.05 12.18
C LEU A 21 23.63 -16.70 12.40
N GLY A 22 23.96 -16.00 13.48
CA GLY A 22 23.49 -14.64 13.75
C GLY A 22 23.92 -13.66 12.67
N LEU A 23 25.20 -13.68 12.27
CA LEU A 23 25.74 -12.86 11.18
C LEU A 23 25.07 -13.22 9.84
N TYR A 24 24.88 -14.49 9.53
CA TYR A 24 24.17 -14.95 8.34
C TYR A 24 22.73 -14.41 8.29
N LEU A 25 22.00 -14.49 9.40
CA LEU A 25 20.65 -13.96 9.51
C LEU A 25 20.64 -12.43 9.35
N ILE A 26 21.60 -11.72 9.94
CA ILE A 26 21.77 -10.27 9.82
C ILE A 26 22.12 -9.84 8.38
N ILE A 27 22.88 -10.65 7.64
CA ILE A 27 23.25 -10.37 6.26
C ILE A 27 22.05 -10.57 5.32
N HIS A 28 21.23 -11.60 5.54
CA HIS A 28 20.22 -12.01 4.57
C HIS A 28 18.78 -11.60 4.91
N TYR A 29 18.49 -11.21 6.16
CA TYR A 29 17.13 -10.96 6.63
C TYR A 29 16.99 -9.68 7.47
N ALA A 30 15.93 -8.92 7.21
CA ALA A 30 15.41 -7.89 8.10
C ALA A 30 14.64 -8.54 9.26
N ILE A 31 14.96 -8.16 10.49
CA ILE A 31 14.28 -8.63 11.69
C ILE A 31 13.17 -7.63 12.03
N CYS A 32 11.92 -8.07 11.91
CA CYS A 32 10.74 -7.29 12.27
C CYS A 32 10.26 -7.73 13.65
N TRP A 33 10.45 -6.88 14.65
CA TRP A 33 10.06 -7.18 16.02
C TRP A 33 8.59 -6.85 16.24
N ASN A 34 7.82 -7.81 16.74
CA ASN A 34 6.47 -7.56 17.21
C ASN A 34 6.55 -7.02 18.64
N TYR A 35 6.46 -5.71 18.77
CA TYR A 35 6.44 -5.03 20.05
C TYR A 35 5.02 -5.05 20.60
N SER A 36 4.85 -5.64 21.78
CA SER A 36 3.61 -5.57 22.55
C SER A 36 3.78 -4.52 23.63
N PHE A 37 3.17 -3.34 23.44
CA PHE A 37 3.15 -2.30 24.46
C PHE A 37 1.91 -2.48 25.33
N ARG A 38 2.11 -2.86 26.60
CA ARG A 38 1.10 -2.69 27.65
C ARG A 38 1.21 -1.25 28.14
N GLY A 39 0.29 -0.39 27.73
CA GLY A 39 0.11 0.88 28.40
C GLY A 39 -0.51 0.62 29.77
N ASP A 40 0.06 1.19 30.83
CA ASP A 40 -0.63 1.27 32.11
C ASP A 40 -1.89 2.11 31.92
N ALA A 41 -3.04 1.45 31.91
CA ALA A 41 -4.33 2.11 32.03
C ALA A 41 -4.82 1.89 33.45
N THR A 42 -4.98 2.98 34.18
CA THR A 42 -5.88 3.05 35.34
C THR A 42 -7.15 2.28 35.01
N ARG A 43 -7.42 1.25 35.82
CA ARG A 43 -8.61 0.38 35.87
C ARG A 43 -9.65 0.66 34.77
N HIS A 44 -9.53 -0.05 33.63
CA HIS A 44 -10.60 -0.75 32.90
C HIS A 44 -10.03 -1.19 31.53
N SER A 45 -9.60 -2.46 31.48
CA SER A 45 -9.08 -3.19 30.31
C SER A 45 -7.75 -2.65 29.70
N PRO A 46 -6.61 -3.33 29.92
CA PRO A 46 -5.36 -2.96 29.27
C PRO A 46 -5.49 -3.10 27.75
N ARG A 47 -5.40 -1.98 27.03
CA ARG A 47 -5.27 -2.00 25.57
C ARG A 47 -3.84 -2.36 25.22
N THR A 48 -3.62 -3.61 24.84
CA THR A 48 -2.37 -4.04 24.23
C THR A 48 -2.29 -3.49 22.81
N ILE A 49 -1.32 -2.61 22.53
CA ILE A 49 -1.03 -2.16 21.18
C ILE A 49 0.16 -2.99 20.69
N ASN A 50 -0.10 -3.83 19.70
CA ASN A 50 0.95 -4.57 19.01
C ASN A 50 1.37 -3.79 17.77
N TYR A 51 2.65 -3.47 17.63
CA TYR A 51 3.19 -2.88 16.41
C TYR A 51 4.48 -3.57 15.99
N ASN A 52 4.65 -3.76 14.68
CA ASN A 52 5.85 -4.37 14.13
C ASN A 52 6.83 -3.26 13.73
N LYS A 53 8.00 -3.21 14.37
CA LYS A 53 9.08 -2.27 14.04
C LYS A 53 10.29 -3.04 13.52
N THR A 54 10.82 -2.63 12.37
CA THR A 54 12.14 -3.05 11.89
C THR A 54 13.17 -2.25 12.66
N ASN A 55 13.96 -2.91 13.50
CA ASN A 55 15.07 -2.24 14.18
C ASN A 55 16.33 -2.35 13.33
N ILE A 56 17.08 -1.26 13.27
CA ILE A 56 18.48 -1.28 12.83
C ILE A 56 19.32 -1.77 14.03
N ILE A 57 20.47 -2.40 13.78
CA ILE A 57 21.34 -3.04 14.80
C ILE A 57 21.66 -2.10 15.99
N SER A 58 21.72 -0.79 15.77
CA SER A 58 21.91 0.21 16.82
C SER A 58 20.86 0.13 17.94
N ASP A 59 19.62 -0.25 17.62
CA ASP A 59 18.50 -0.35 18.57
C ASP A 59 18.58 -1.63 19.44
N LEU A 60 19.45 -2.59 19.10
CA LEU A 60 19.61 -3.87 19.81
C LEU A 60 20.64 -3.81 20.95
N ILE A 61 21.54 -2.83 20.94
CA ILE A 61 22.68 -2.77 21.87
C ILE A 61 22.26 -2.38 23.30
N PHE A 62 21.04 -1.87 23.52
CA PHE A 62 20.67 -1.22 24.78
C PHE A 62 19.61 -1.87 25.67
N ASN A 63 19.09 -3.07 25.39
CA ASN A 63 18.10 -3.67 26.31
C ASN A 63 18.23 -5.19 26.48
N LYS A 64 18.86 -5.60 27.58
CA LYS A 64 19.07 -6.99 28.02
C LYS A 64 17.79 -7.76 28.41
N LYS A 65 16.59 -7.23 28.19
CA LYS A 65 15.31 -7.90 28.52
C LYS A 65 14.24 -7.55 27.49
N ILE A 66 14.23 -8.23 26.34
CA ILE A 66 13.09 -8.18 25.43
C ILE A 66 12.78 -9.60 24.97
N TYR A 67 11.66 -10.15 25.46
CA TYR A 67 10.99 -11.30 24.85
C TYR A 67 10.21 -10.80 23.64
N ALA A 68 10.71 -11.05 22.44
CA ALA A 68 9.97 -10.73 21.23
C ALA A 68 10.19 -11.83 20.18
N ASN A 69 9.12 -12.19 19.48
CA ASN A 69 9.13 -13.21 18.42
C ASN A 69 9.25 -12.50 17.06
N PRO A 70 10.45 -12.45 16.44
CA PRO A 70 10.65 -11.67 15.22
C PRO A 70 10.13 -12.38 13.98
N LYS A 71 9.48 -11.64 13.07
CA LYS A 71 9.27 -12.09 11.69
C LYS A 71 10.51 -11.77 10.86
N LEU A 72 11.12 -12.79 10.27
CA LEU A 72 12.23 -12.64 9.33
C LEU A 72 11.70 -12.33 7.92
N VAL A 73 12.17 -11.23 7.33
CA VAL A 73 11.84 -10.84 5.95
C VAL A 73 13.14 -10.75 5.15
N LYS A 74 13.24 -11.42 4.01
CA LYS A 74 14.48 -11.44 3.21
C LYS A 74 14.79 -10.04 2.65
N TYR A 75 16.07 -9.65 2.67
CA TYR A 75 16.50 -8.42 2.02
C TYR A 75 16.38 -8.52 0.50
N TYR A 76 16.02 -7.41 -0.13
CA TYR A 76 16.18 -7.21 -1.57
C TYR A 76 17.50 -6.49 -1.84
N TYR A 77 18.39 -7.11 -2.62
CA TYR A 77 19.58 -6.46 -3.15
C TYR A 77 19.32 -6.15 -4.62
N ASN A 78 19.21 -4.86 -4.97
CA ASN A 78 19.12 -4.42 -6.36
C ASN A 78 20.52 -4.04 -6.83
N GLU A 79 21.18 -4.92 -7.58
CA GLU A 79 22.57 -4.71 -8.06
C GLU A 79 22.72 -3.50 -9.00
N TYR A 80 21.63 -2.98 -9.56
CA TYR A 80 21.66 -1.95 -10.62
C TYR A 80 21.34 -0.52 -10.18
N ASN A 81 21.06 -0.26 -8.89
CA ASN A 81 20.70 1.08 -8.40
C ASN A 81 21.61 1.60 -7.27
N GLN A 82 22.79 1.03 -7.11
CA GLN A 82 23.79 1.65 -6.25
C GLN A 82 24.38 2.86 -6.99
N GLN A 83 24.18 4.07 -6.45
CA GLN A 83 25.19 5.10 -6.62
C GLN A 83 26.44 4.55 -5.95
N ILE A 84 27.33 3.98 -6.76
CA ILE A 84 28.64 3.51 -6.32
C ILE A 84 29.43 4.77 -5.92
N THR A 85 29.39 5.15 -4.65
CA THR A 85 30.56 5.78 -4.06
C THR A 85 31.53 4.63 -3.81
N LYS A 86 32.49 4.46 -4.73
CA LYS A 86 33.64 3.60 -4.51
C LYS A 86 34.33 4.08 -3.25
N VAL A 87 34.17 3.35 -2.15
CA VAL A 87 35.17 3.34 -1.09
C VAL A 87 35.52 1.89 -0.85
N PHE A 88 36.77 1.61 -1.21
CA PHE A 88 37.41 0.31 -1.11
C PHE A 88 37.30 -0.26 0.30
N ASN A 89 37.20 -1.59 0.35
CA ASN A 89 37.39 -2.38 1.56
C ASN A 89 38.65 -1.95 2.32
N ASN A 90 38.48 -1.61 3.59
CA ASN A 90 39.31 -2.22 4.63
C ASN A 90 38.60 -2.22 5.99
N LEU A 91 38.90 -3.28 6.71
CA LEU A 91 38.59 -3.61 8.09
C LEU A 91 38.25 -2.45 9.05
N LEU A 92 37.32 -2.78 9.95
CA LEU A 92 37.15 -2.23 11.29
C LEU A 92 36.85 -0.72 11.39
N ILE A 93 35.64 -0.45 11.89
CA ILE A 93 35.28 0.77 12.64
C ILE A 93 35.38 2.04 11.80
N ASN A 94 34.25 2.56 11.33
CA ASN A 94 33.87 3.90 11.80
C ASN A 94 32.42 4.27 11.47
N PHE A 95 31.82 4.84 12.52
CA PHE A 95 30.61 5.64 12.53
C PHE A 95 30.67 6.72 11.45
N TYR A 96 29.69 6.81 10.55
CA TYR A 96 29.40 8.09 9.90
C TYR A 96 27.90 8.32 9.66
N LEU A 97 27.44 9.35 10.37
CA LEU A 97 26.62 10.47 9.90
C LEU A 97 25.23 10.18 9.34
N LEU A 98 24.26 10.13 10.27
CA LEU A 98 22.89 10.54 10.00
C LEU A 98 22.83 12.07 9.86
N VAL A 99 22.58 12.57 8.64
CA VAL A 99 21.93 13.87 8.46
C VAL A 99 20.42 13.64 8.49
N GLY A 100 19.80 14.15 9.56
CA GLY A 100 18.37 14.05 9.78
C GLY A 100 17.56 15.13 9.09
N ILE A 101 16.28 14.85 8.88
CA ILE A 101 15.22 15.84 9.04
C ILE A 101 14.03 15.10 9.66
N SER A 102 13.86 15.28 10.97
CA SER A 102 12.69 14.84 11.72
C SER A 102 11.69 15.99 11.78
N GLU A 103 10.40 15.70 11.61
CA GLU A 103 9.36 16.51 12.28
C GLU A 103 8.52 15.60 13.18
N THR A 104 8.46 16.04 14.42
CA THR A 104 8.14 15.34 15.65
C THR A 104 6.65 15.20 15.95
N THR A 105 6.29 14.06 16.51
CA THR A 105 5.10 13.81 17.32
C THR A 105 5.01 14.75 18.53
N ARG A 106 3.87 15.42 18.72
CA ARG A 106 3.49 16.06 20.00
C ARG A 106 2.23 15.38 20.55
N ILE A 107 2.37 14.76 21.72
CA ILE A 107 1.29 14.17 22.52
C ILE A 107 0.77 15.27 23.44
N HIS A 108 -0.54 15.53 23.42
CA HIS A 108 -1.23 16.21 24.50
C HIS A 108 -2.25 15.24 25.10
N ILE A 109 -2.04 14.92 26.37
CA ILE A 109 -2.98 14.24 27.26
C ILE A 109 -4.07 15.26 27.60
N ASN A 110 -5.34 14.90 27.43
CA ASN A 110 -6.37 15.54 28.25
C ASN A 110 -7.52 14.56 28.55
N SER A 111 -7.71 14.37 29.85
CA SER A 111 -8.85 13.75 30.50
C SER A 111 -10.07 14.67 30.37
N ASN A 112 -11.24 14.12 30.06
CA ASN A 112 -12.49 14.46 30.73
C ASN A 112 -13.62 13.50 30.34
N ASN A 113 -14.17 12.86 31.38
CA ASN A 113 -15.36 12.01 31.33
C ASN A 113 -16.60 12.87 31.07
N ARG A 114 -17.50 12.39 30.21
CA ARG A 114 -18.96 12.58 30.35
C ARG A 114 -19.69 11.58 29.46
N THR A 115 -20.37 10.65 30.13
CA THR A 115 -21.35 9.69 29.61
C THR A 115 -22.65 10.41 29.27
N ILE A 116 -23.14 10.24 28.04
CA ILE A 116 -24.57 10.41 27.72
C ILE A 116 -24.97 9.28 26.78
N SER A 117 -25.81 8.39 27.29
CA SER A 117 -26.52 7.36 26.54
C SER A 117 -27.75 7.95 25.87
N THR A 118 -27.96 7.70 24.59
CA THR A 118 -29.30 7.73 23.99
C THR A 118 -29.46 6.53 23.05
N ASN A 119 -30.38 5.66 23.44
CA ASN A 119 -30.89 4.56 22.62
C ASN A 119 -31.86 5.14 21.59
N SER A 120 -31.71 4.75 20.33
CA SER A 120 -32.84 4.71 19.39
C SER A 120 -32.61 3.62 18.34
N SER A 121 -33.46 2.60 18.40
CA SER A 121 -33.58 1.54 17.40
C SER A 121 -34.25 2.10 16.14
N PRO A 122 -33.86 1.72 14.91
CA PRO A 122 -34.64 2.03 13.73
C PRO A 122 -35.71 0.96 13.49
N ILE A 123 -36.95 1.45 13.42
CA ILE A 123 -38.12 0.75 12.86
C ILE A 123 -37.85 0.45 11.39
N GLY A 124 -38.18 -0.77 10.98
CA GLY A 124 -37.89 -1.29 9.65
C GLY A 124 -38.87 -0.81 8.60
N ASP A 125 -38.34 -0.45 7.43
CA ASP A 125 -39.11 -0.33 6.20
C ASP A 125 -38.65 -1.41 5.21
N ARG A 126 -39.58 -2.31 4.88
CA ARG A 126 -39.42 -3.34 3.86
C ARG A 126 -39.89 -2.77 2.52
N SER A 127 -38.96 -2.59 1.59
CA SER A 127 -39.25 -2.42 0.16
C SER A 127 -38.45 -3.43 -0.68
N PRO A 128 -38.97 -3.88 -1.84
CA PRO A 128 -38.62 -5.16 -2.42
C PRO A 128 -37.32 -5.12 -3.24
N LEU A 129 -36.41 -6.07 -2.97
CA LEU A 129 -35.41 -6.79 -3.80
C LEU A 129 -34.75 -6.15 -5.05
N ARG A 130 -34.84 -4.84 -5.27
CA ARG A 130 -34.03 -4.06 -6.23
C ARG A 130 -32.85 -3.34 -5.54
N GLY A 131 -32.81 -3.37 -4.21
CA GLY A 131 -31.79 -2.71 -3.39
C GLY A 131 -30.48 -3.49 -3.25
N SER A 132 -30.45 -4.81 -3.52
CA SER A 132 -29.26 -5.64 -3.28
C SER A 132 -28.09 -5.27 -4.21
N SER A 133 -28.35 -5.13 -5.52
CA SER A 133 -27.30 -4.81 -6.50
C SER A 133 -26.72 -3.41 -6.31
N ASN A 134 -27.57 -2.40 -6.09
CA ASN A 134 -27.13 -1.03 -5.82
C ASN A 134 -26.32 -0.95 -4.52
N ASN A 135 -26.75 -1.65 -3.46
CA ASN A 135 -25.99 -1.72 -2.21
C ASN A 135 -24.62 -2.39 -2.39
N ILE A 136 -24.52 -3.43 -3.22
CA ILE A 136 -23.24 -4.10 -3.51
C ILE A 136 -22.31 -3.17 -4.31
N ILE A 137 -22.83 -2.49 -5.34
CA ILE A 137 -22.05 -1.55 -6.16
C ILE A 137 -21.52 -0.41 -5.29
N ASP A 138 -22.39 0.16 -4.45
CA ASP A 138 -22.00 1.23 -3.53
C ASP A 138 -20.99 0.77 -2.49
N LYS A 139 -21.16 -0.44 -1.94
CA LYS A 139 -20.18 -1.04 -1.01
C LYS A 139 -18.82 -1.20 -1.67
N LYS A 140 -18.74 -1.77 -2.87
CA LYS A 140 -17.49 -1.94 -3.62
C LYS A 140 -16.85 -0.60 -3.97
N PHE A 141 -17.63 0.39 -4.36
CA PHE A 141 -17.14 1.74 -4.59
C PHE A 141 -16.52 2.35 -3.33
N ASN A 142 -17.20 2.23 -2.19
CA ASN A 142 -16.71 2.78 -0.92
C ASN A 142 -15.44 2.08 -0.42
N GLN A 143 -15.36 0.75 -0.58
CA GLN A 143 -14.15 -0.05 -0.30
C GLN A 143 -12.99 0.42 -1.19
N TRP A 144 -13.22 0.50 -2.50
CA TRP A 144 -12.23 1.01 -3.46
C TRP A 144 -11.77 2.43 -3.11
N LEU A 145 -12.69 3.34 -2.77
CA LEU A 145 -12.34 4.71 -2.40
C LEU A 145 -11.48 4.77 -1.13
N ALA A 146 -11.77 3.94 -0.13
CA ALA A 146 -10.94 3.84 1.07
C ALA A 146 -9.51 3.39 0.72
N GLY A 147 -9.35 2.44 -0.20
CA GLY A 147 -8.03 2.03 -0.71
C GLY A 147 -7.28 3.16 -1.41
N LEU A 148 -7.97 3.91 -2.28
CA LEU A 148 -7.38 5.06 -2.96
C LEU A 148 -6.94 6.14 -1.96
N ILE A 149 -7.73 6.41 -0.93
CA ILE A 149 -7.39 7.35 0.15
C ILE A 149 -6.19 6.85 0.96
N ASP A 150 -6.08 5.53 1.19
CA ASP A 150 -4.94 4.93 1.89
C ASP A 150 -3.60 5.11 1.16
N GLY A 151 -3.61 5.23 -0.17
CA GLY A 151 -2.42 5.55 -0.97
C GLY A 151 -2.21 7.07 -1.14
N ASP A 152 -3.03 7.68 -2.00
CA ASP A 152 -2.89 9.07 -2.48
C ASP A 152 -3.72 10.10 -1.69
N GLY A 153 -4.45 9.65 -0.68
CA GLY A 153 -5.34 10.49 0.11
C GLY A 153 -4.66 11.19 1.28
N TYR A 154 -5.33 12.26 1.70
CA TYR A 154 -5.06 12.98 2.93
C TYR A 154 -6.37 13.32 3.64
N LEU A 155 -6.48 12.89 4.90
CA LEU A 155 -7.52 13.32 5.83
C LEU A 155 -6.91 14.30 6.84
N GLY A 156 -7.57 15.43 7.06
CA GLY A 156 -7.00 16.48 7.89
C GLY A 156 -8.02 17.41 8.53
N ILE A 157 -7.48 18.35 9.32
CA ILE A 157 -8.24 19.36 10.05
C ILE A 157 -7.70 20.74 9.66
N ILE A 158 -8.58 21.61 9.17
CA ILE A 158 -8.34 23.01 8.87
C ILE A 158 -8.84 23.84 10.07
N SER A 159 -7.99 24.76 10.55
CA SER A 159 -8.29 25.74 11.63
C SER A 159 -9.05 25.16 12.84
N LYS A 160 -8.65 23.96 13.28
CA LYS A 160 -9.17 23.20 14.44
C LYS A 160 -10.66 22.81 14.42
N LYS A 161 -11.47 23.30 13.47
CA LYS A 161 -12.92 23.05 13.41
C LYS A 161 -13.41 22.38 12.13
N TYR A 162 -12.71 22.59 11.02
CA TYR A 162 -13.14 22.10 9.72
C TYR A 162 -12.34 20.86 9.35
N THR A 163 -13.00 19.86 8.80
CA THR A 163 -12.34 18.64 8.33
C THR A 163 -12.17 18.69 6.83
N THR A 164 -11.11 18.08 6.30
CA THR A 164 -10.87 18.02 4.86
C THR A 164 -10.44 16.62 4.42
N CYS A 165 -10.82 16.26 3.21
CA CYS A 165 -10.25 15.16 2.46
C CYS A 165 -9.66 15.69 1.15
N GLU A 166 -8.45 15.26 0.81
CA GLU A 166 -7.80 15.57 -0.46
C GLU A 166 -7.31 14.30 -1.13
N ILE A 167 -7.42 14.24 -2.45
CA ILE A 167 -6.81 13.20 -3.30
C ILE A 167 -6.13 13.93 -4.46
N THR A 168 -4.84 13.66 -4.69
CA THR A 168 -4.07 14.25 -5.80
C THR A 168 -3.57 13.13 -6.71
N VAL A 169 -3.91 13.18 -8.00
CA VAL A 169 -3.58 12.14 -8.99
C VAL A 169 -3.16 12.78 -10.33
N GLY A 170 -2.67 11.96 -11.26
CA GLY A 170 -2.36 12.37 -12.63
C GLY A 170 -3.60 12.92 -13.36
N ILE A 171 -3.38 13.77 -14.36
CA ILE A 171 -4.47 14.39 -15.13
C ILE A 171 -5.31 13.36 -15.91
N GLU A 172 -4.69 12.23 -16.30
CA GLU A 172 -5.33 11.10 -16.96
C GLU A 172 -6.45 10.46 -16.11
N ASP A 173 -6.45 10.69 -14.80
CA ASP A 173 -7.42 10.15 -13.85
C ASP A 173 -8.53 11.15 -13.47
N GLU A 174 -8.76 12.21 -14.25
CA GLU A 174 -9.84 13.16 -13.99
C GLU A 174 -11.21 12.48 -13.89
N LYS A 175 -11.50 11.54 -14.80
CA LYS A 175 -12.77 10.81 -14.80
C LYS A 175 -12.99 10.06 -13.47
N MET A 176 -11.92 9.52 -12.88
CA MET A 176 -11.97 8.86 -11.59
C MET A 176 -12.34 9.85 -10.48
N LEU A 177 -11.70 11.03 -10.44
CA LEU A 177 -12.04 12.07 -9.46
C LEU A 177 -13.47 12.61 -9.64
N ARG A 178 -13.97 12.72 -10.88
CA ARG A 178 -15.35 13.15 -11.16
C ARG A 178 -16.38 12.17 -10.57
N GLN A 179 -16.12 10.87 -10.59
CA GLN A 179 -17.00 9.90 -9.92
C GLN A 179 -17.08 10.12 -8.41
N ILE A 180 -15.94 10.43 -7.77
CA ILE A 180 -15.88 10.77 -6.34
C ILE A 180 -16.65 12.08 -6.09
N GLN A 181 -16.40 13.11 -6.91
CA GLN A 181 -17.06 14.40 -6.82
C GLN A 181 -18.58 14.29 -6.95
N ASN A 182 -19.08 13.51 -7.90
CA ASN A 182 -20.52 13.32 -8.09
C ASN A 182 -21.19 12.66 -6.88
N LYS A 183 -20.46 11.81 -6.14
CA LYS A 183 -21.00 11.09 -4.97
C LYS A 183 -20.96 11.92 -3.67
N PHE A 184 -19.90 12.70 -3.46
CA PHE A 184 -19.64 13.39 -2.18
C PHE A 184 -19.58 14.92 -2.27
N GLY A 185 -19.57 15.49 -3.47
CA GLY A 185 -19.34 16.91 -3.73
C GLY A 185 -17.85 17.28 -3.76
N GLY A 186 -17.54 18.51 -3.37
CA GLY A 186 -16.18 19.05 -3.39
C GLY A 186 -15.77 19.64 -4.75
N SER A 187 -14.49 19.97 -4.88
CA SER A 187 -13.94 20.67 -6.05
C SER A 187 -12.72 19.95 -6.61
N ILE A 188 -12.56 19.98 -7.94
CA ILE A 188 -11.38 19.47 -8.65
C ILE A 188 -10.65 20.67 -9.25
N LYS A 189 -9.35 20.80 -8.96
CA LYS A 189 -8.49 21.88 -9.47
C LYS A 189 -7.15 21.34 -9.96
N LEU A 190 -6.57 22.00 -10.96
CA LEU A 190 -5.20 21.74 -11.40
C LEU A 190 -4.18 22.11 -10.30
N ARG A 191 -3.06 21.40 -10.28
CA ARG A 191 -1.90 21.72 -9.44
C ARG A 191 -0.88 22.51 -10.26
N SER A 192 -0.46 23.66 -9.75
CA SER A 192 0.54 24.50 -10.43
C SER A 192 1.88 23.77 -10.56
N GLY A 193 2.50 23.88 -11.73
CA GLY A 193 3.85 23.35 -12.00
C GLY A 193 3.95 21.84 -12.19
N VAL A 194 2.84 21.08 -12.15
CA VAL A 194 2.85 19.61 -12.30
C VAL A 194 1.64 19.12 -13.11
N LYS A 195 1.79 17.99 -13.80
CA LYS A 195 0.68 17.33 -14.55
C LYS A 195 -0.25 16.55 -13.61
N ALA A 196 -0.83 17.24 -12.63
CA ALA A 196 -1.69 16.63 -11.62
C ALA A 196 -2.93 17.49 -11.33
N ILE A 197 -3.98 16.80 -10.89
CA ILE A 197 -5.24 17.38 -10.44
C ILE A 197 -5.50 16.98 -9.00
N ARG A 198 -6.20 17.83 -8.27
CA ARG A 198 -6.57 17.58 -6.87
C ARG A 198 -8.07 17.72 -6.69
N TRP A 199 -8.67 16.68 -6.14
CA TRP A 199 -9.99 16.76 -5.53
C TRP A 199 -9.87 17.16 -4.06
N ARG A 200 -10.69 18.11 -3.61
CA ARG A 200 -10.77 18.56 -2.22
C ARG A 200 -12.22 18.64 -1.77
N LEU A 201 -12.50 18.06 -0.60
CA LEU A 201 -13.78 18.10 0.09
C LEU A 201 -13.60 18.69 1.49
N SER A 202 -14.38 19.73 1.81
CA SER A 202 -14.31 20.41 3.11
C SER A 202 -15.66 20.80 3.70
N ASN A 203 -16.76 20.67 2.95
CA ASN A 203 -18.09 20.93 3.49
C ASN A 203 -18.48 19.82 4.48
N ARG A 204 -19.08 20.22 5.61
CA ARG A 204 -19.36 19.30 6.72
C ARG A 204 -20.24 18.12 6.33
N GLU A 205 -21.31 18.36 5.58
CA GLU A 205 -22.24 17.32 5.13
C GLU A 205 -21.54 16.27 4.24
N GLY A 206 -20.78 16.73 3.23
CA GLY A 206 -20.01 15.85 2.35
C GLY A 206 -18.98 15.04 3.12
N MET A 207 -18.30 15.67 4.10
CA MET A 207 -17.34 14.97 4.97
C MET A 207 -18.02 13.90 5.84
N ILE A 208 -19.19 14.17 6.44
CA ILE A 208 -19.93 13.16 7.20
C ILE A 208 -20.32 11.98 6.29
N LYS A 209 -20.82 12.27 5.08
CA LYS A 209 -21.17 11.25 4.09
C LYS A 209 -19.97 10.41 3.68
N LEU A 210 -18.83 11.05 3.39
CA LEU A 210 -17.58 10.38 3.04
C LEU A 210 -17.08 9.49 4.17
N ILE A 211 -17.01 10.03 5.39
CA ILE A 211 -16.47 9.31 6.55
C ILE A 211 -17.33 8.10 6.84
N ASN A 212 -18.67 8.22 6.87
CA ASN A 212 -19.54 7.07 7.02
C ASN A 212 -19.36 6.01 5.92
N ALA A 213 -19.04 6.41 4.69
CA ALA A 213 -18.80 5.48 3.59
C ALA A 213 -17.48 4.69 3.74
N ILE A 214 -16.39 5.34 4.18
CA ILE A 214 -15.05 4.73 4.24
C ILE A 214 -14.69 4.16 5.61
N ASN A 215 -15.43 4.49 6.67
CA ASN A 215 -15.17 4.04 8.03
C ASN A 215 -15.27 2.51 8.13
N GLY A 216 -14.28 1.89 8.79
CA GLY A 216 -14.10 0.43 8.79
C GLY A 216 -13.43 -0.13 7.51
N ASN A 217 -13.13 0.69 6.50
CA ASN A 217 -12.35 0.28 5.33
C ASN A 217 -10.98 0.94 5.24
N ILE A 218 -10.73 2.07 5.89
CA ILE A 218 -9.38 2.67 5.99
C ILE A 218 -8.50 1.79 6.87
N ARG A 219 -7.28 1.46 6.43
CA ARG A 219 -6.45 0.42 7.05
C ARG A 219 -5.00 0.82 7.25
N HIS A 220 -4.46 1.69 6.39
CA HIS A 220 -3.05 2.03 6.46
C HIS A 220 -2.76 2.86 7.71
N SER A 221 -1.64 2.52 8.36
CA SER A 221 -1.29 3.05 9.67
C SER A 221 -1.30 4.59 9.71
N LYS A 222 -0.79 5.24 8.66
CA LYS A 222 -0.78 6.71 8.53
C LYS A 222 -2.20 7.30 8.39
N ARG A 223 -3.07 6.66 7.62
CA ARG A 223 -4.41 7.16 7.30
C ARG A 223 -5.42 6.87 8.41
N LEU A 224 -5.27 5.76 9.14
CA LEU A 224 -6.05 5.48 10.35
C LEU A 224 -5.92 6.60 11.39
N VAL A 225 -4.70 7.05 11.68
CA VAL A 225 -4.47 8.16 12.63
C VAL A 225 -5.14 9.46 12.16
N GLN A 226 -5.17 9.71 10.85
CA GLN A 226 -5.85 10.87 10.29
C GLN A 226 -7.38 10.75 10.39
N LEU A 227 -7.91 9.55 10.09
CA LEU A 227 -9.33 9.25 10.19
C LEU A 227 -9.82 9.42 11.63
N GLU A 228 -9.11 8.89 12.63
CA GLU A 228 -9.46 9.02 14.05
C GLU A 228 -9.64 10.49 14.45
N LYS A 229 -8.72 11.37 14.04
CA LYS A 229 -8.81 12.80 14.31
C LYS A 229 -10.03 13.46 13.67
N VAL A 230 -10.34 13.10 12.42
CA VAL A 230 -11.52 13.61 11.71
C VAL A 230 -12.81 13.10 12.36
N CYS A 231 -12.88 11.82 12.72
CA CYS A 231 -13.98 11.19 13.42
C CYS A 231 -14.31 11.91 14.74
N LEU A 232 -13.29 12.30 15.52
CA LEU A 232 -13.47 13.06 16.76
C LEU A 232 -14.18 14.40 16.54
N ILE A 233 -13.79 15.18 15.51
CA ILE A 233 -14.41 16.48 15.21
C ILE A 233 -15.84 16.33 14.67
N LEU A 234 -16.10 15.27 13.92
CA LEU A 234 -17.42 14.99 13.36
C LEU A 234 -18.35 14.28 14.34
N ASN A 235 -17.88 13.92 15.54
CA ASN A 235 -18.59 13.09 16.51
C ASN A 235 -19.05 11.75 15.92
N ILE A 236 -18.18 11.11 15.13
CA ILE A 236 -18.40 9.79 14.52
C ILE A 236 -17.50 8.79 15.21
N LYS A 237 -18.03 7.63 15.62
CA LYS A 237 -17.22 6.56 16.19
C LYS A 237 -16.31 5.96 15.11
N CYS A 238 -14.99 6.03 15.31
CA CYS A 238 -14.04 5.38 14.41
C CYS A 238 -14.13 3.86 14.54
N ILE A 239 -14.24 3.16 13.40
CA ILE A 239 -14.39 1.70 13.32
C ILE A 239 -13.05 1.11 12.86
N LYS A 240 -12.63 0.03 13.51
CA LYS A 240 -11.43 -0.72 13.10
C LYS A 240 -11.63 -1.33 11.71
N PRO A 241 -10.57 -1.45 10.91
CA PRO A 241 -10.69 -2.01 9.57
C PRO A 241 -11.25 -3.43 9.59
N TYR A 242 -12.20 -3.72 8.72
CA TYR A 242 -12.66 -5.08 8.46
C TYR A 242 -11.52 -5.92 7.85
N THR A 243 -11.61 -7.22 8.03
CA THR A 243 -10.69 -8.19 7.40
C THR A 243 -10.79 -8.08 5.89
N LEU A 244 -9.64 -8.12 5.20
CA LEU A 244 -9.62 -8.19 3.73
C LEU A 244 -9.91 -9.61 3.28
N ASP A 245 -10.63 -9.71 2.17
CA ASP A 245 -10.87 -10.94 1.44
C ASP A 245 -10.82 -10.64 -0.07
N ILE A 246 -10.96 -11.69 -0.89
CA ILE A 246 -10.89 -11.60 -2.35
C ILE A 246 -12.07 -10.83 -2.99
N ASN A 247 -13.17 -10.63 -2.26
CA ASN A 247 -14.37 -9.93 -2.73
C ASN A 247 -14.40 -8.45 -2.30
N ASN A 248 -13.45 -8.02 -1.47
CA ASN A 248 -13.30 -6.66 -1.01
C ASN A 248 -12.53 -5.82 -2.03
N SER A 249 -13.06 -4.68 -2.46
CA SER A 249 -12.44 -3.83 -3.49
C SER A 249 -11.37 -2.85 -2.98
N TRP A 250 -11.03 -2.88 -1.69
CA TRP A 250 -10.05 -1.96 -1.10
C TRP A 250 -8.66 -2.09 -1.75
N PHE A 251 -8.17 -3.30 -2.01
CA PHE A 251 -6.82 -3.46 -2.56
C PHE A 251 -6.73 -2.93 -4.00
N THR A 252 -7.78 -3.04 -4.80
CA THR A 252 -7.85 -2.38 -6.12
C THR A 252 -7.66 -0.87 -6.00
N GLY A 253 -8.36 -0.23 -5.05
CA GLY A 253 -8.23 1.21 -4.85
C GLY A 253 -6.84 1.63 -4.41
N PHE A 254 -6.24 0.85 -3.51
CA PHE A 254 -4.87 1.09 -3.08
C PHE A 254 -3.87 0.86 -4.23
N PHE A 255 -4.09 -0.16 -5.05
CA PHE A 255 -3.28 -0.42 -6.25
C PHE A 255 -3.41 0.71 -7.27
N ASP A 256 -4.60 1.30 -7.43
CA ASP A 256 -4.81 2.46 -8.31
C ASP A 256 -3.91 3.64 -7.90
N ALA A 257 -3.68 3.85 -6.60
CA ALA A 257 -2.74 4.86 -6.06
C ALA A 257 -1.26 4.42 -6.19
N ASP A 258 -0.84 3.36 -5.48
CA ASP A 258 0.58 3.03 -5.26
C ASP A 258 1.04 1.72 -5.95
N GLY A 259 0.15 1.07 -6.69
CA GLY A 259 0.47 -0.14 -7.44
C GLY A 259 1.44 0.09 -8.60
N THR A 260 2.25 -0.92 -8.91
CA THR A 260 3.12 -0.97 -10.08
C THR A 260 2.91 -2.27 -10.84
N ILE A 261 2.77 -2.18 -12.16
CA ILE A 261 2.74 -3.31 -13.09
C ILE A 261 3.62 -2.98 -14.30
N ASN A 262 4.67 -3.76 -14.50
CA ASN A 262 5.60 -3.63 -15.62
C ASN A 262 6.31 -4.97 -15.86
N TYR A 263 7.00 -5.11 -16.99
CA TYR A 263 7.96 -6.20 -17.19
C TYR A 263 9.33 -5.61 -17.54
N TYR A 264 10.36 -6.41 -17.34
CA TYR A 264 11.74 -6.11 -17.73
C TYR A 264 12.35 -7.32 -18.42
N TYR A 265 13.46 -7.14 -19.12
CA TYR A 265 14.17 -8.27 -19.72
C TYR A 265 15.26 -8.77 -18.78
N GLN A 266 15.27 -10.08 -18.54
CA GLN A 266 16.38 -10.78 -17.90
C GLN A 266 16.83 -11.90 -18.82
N ASN A 267 18.10 -11.91 -19.23
CA ASN A 267 18.66 -12.91 -20.16
C ASN A 267 17.82 -13.04 -21.45
N ASN A 268 17.47 -11.91 -22.07
CA ASN A 268 16.60 -11.81 -23.25
C ASN A 268 15.20 -12.44 -23.10
N ARG A 269 14.73 -12.62 -21.85
CA ARG A 269 13.37 -13.10 -21.55
C ARG A 269 12.61 -12.02 -20.79
N PRO A 270 11.41 -11.63 -21.25
CA PRO A 270 10.60 -10.66 -20.54
C PRO A 270 10.01 -11.29 -19.26
N GLN A 271 10.14 -10.60 -18.14
CA GLN A 271 9.61 -10.99 -16.84
C GLN A 271 8.64 -9.94 -16.33
N LEU A 272 7.35 -10.30 -16.31
CA LEU A 272 6.30 -9.49 -15.71
C LEU A 272 6.43 -9.49 -14.19
N PHE A 273 6.25 -8.33 -13.59
CA PHE A 273 6.10 -8.20 -12.14
C PHE A 273 4.98 -7.22 -11.81
N ILE A 274 4.32 -7.49 -10.70
CA ILE A 274 3.36 -6.59 -10.08
C ILE A 274 3.83 -6.37 -8.65
N SER A 275 3.86 -5.12 -8.21
CA SER A 275 4.38 -4.79 -6.89
C SER A 275 3.70 -3.60 -6.25
N VAL A 276 3.80 -3.56 -4.92
CA VAL A 276 3.36 -2.47 -4.08
C VAL A 276 4.43 -2.22 -3.03
N THR A 277 4.77 -0.96 -2.78
CA THR A 277 5.73 -0.55 -1.75
C THR A 277 5.03 0.22 -0.63
N ASN A 278 5.41 -0.06 0.62
CA ASN A 278 4.97 0.71 1.77
C ASN A 278 6.04 0.76 2.86
N LYS A 279 5.99 1.75 3.74
CA LYS A 279 6.94 1.91 4.84
C LYS A 279 6.76 0.85 5.93
N TYR A 280 5.55 0.34 6.14
CA TYR A 280 5.26 -0.58 7.25
C TYR A 280 4.89 -1.98 6.77
N LEU A 281 5.50 -3.02 7.38
CA LEU A 281 5.20 -4.42 7.06
C LEU A 281 3.71 -4.75 7.26
N ASN A 282 3.11 -4.22 8.32
CA ASN A 282 1.70 -4.47 8.64
C ASN A 282 0.74 -3.96 7.57
N ASP A 283 1.13 -2.93 6.83
CA ASP A 283 0.33 -2.35 5.76
C ASP A 283 0.43 -3.20 4.47
N VAL A 284 1.44 -4.08 4.36
CA VAL A 284 1.73 -4.90 3.17
C VAL A 284 1.39 -6.38 3.36
N GLN A 285 1.52 -6.90 4.59
CA GLN A 285 1.26 -8.29 4.94
C GLN A 285 -0.10 -8.82 4.43
N PRO A 286 -1.21 -8.06 4.51
CA PRO A 286 -2.52 -8.54 4.06
C PRO A 286 -2.57 -8.92 2.58
N TYR A 287 -1.67 -8.39 1.74
CA TYR A 287 -1.67 -8.65 0.29
C TYR A 287 -1.23 -10.08 -0.02
N VAL A 288 -0.33 -10.62 0.81
CA VAL A 288 0.10 -12.02 0.73
C VAL A 288 -1.07 -12.94 1.04
N ASP A 289 -1.91 -12.57 1.99
CA ASP A 289 -3.01 -13.41 2.44
C ASP A 289 -4.13 -13.51 1.37
N ILE A 290 -4.36 -12.44 0.59
CA ILE A 290 -5.41 -12.42 -0.45
C ILE A 290 -4.95 -12.85 -1.84
N ILE A 291 -3.70 -12.57 -2.23
CA ILE A 291 -3.21 -12.77 -3.62
C ILE A 291 -1.98 -13.70 -3.66
N GLY A 292 -1.32 -13.93 -2.53
CA GLY A 292 -0.04 -14.63 -2.46
C GLY A 292 1.14 -13.69 -2.75
N GLY A 293 2.24 -14.24 -3.25
CA GLY A 293 3.46 -13.48 -3.53
C GLY A 293 4.44 -13.43 -2.38
N LYS A 294 5.41 -12.52 -2.46
CA LYS A 294 6.51 -12.39 -1.50
C LYS A 294 6.66 -10.94 -1.07
N ILE A 295 7.09 -10.75 0.18
CA ILE A 295 7.48 -9.44 0.70
C ILE A 295 8.99 -9.42 0.84
N TYR A 296 9.60 -8.36 0.35
CA TYR A 296 11.02 -8.08 0.53
C TYR A 296 11.18 -6.76 1.27
N PHE A 297 12.27 -6.63 2.05
CA PHE A 297 12.67 -5.35 2.62
C PHE A 297 13.77 -4.72 1.76
N ASP A 298 13.48 -3.55 1.21
CA ASP A 298 14.43 -2.72 0.48
C ASP A 298 15.05 -1.72 1.47
N LYS A 299 16.37 -1.77 1.66
CA LYS A 299 17.10 -0.90 2.60
C LYS A 299 17.23 0.55 2.11
N SER A 300 16.95 0.81 0.83
CA SER A 300 17.08 2.15 0.28
C SER A 300 16.11 3.15 0.93
N GLN A 301 16.50 4.43 0.95
CA GLN A 301 15.65 5.56 1.36
C GLN A 301 14.94 5.40 2.73
N ASN A 302 15.66 4.96 3.76
CA ASN A 302 15.13 4.68 5.12
C ASN A 302 14.21 3.46 5.25
N GLY A 303 14.26 2.53 4.29
CA GLY A 303 13.66 1.21 4.42
C GLY A 303 12.19 1.15 4.01
N TYR A 304 11.88 0.29 3.04
CA TYR A 304 10.51 0.01 2.61
C TYR A 304 10.26 -1.49 2.44
N TYR A 305 9.02 -1.89 2.67
CA TYR A 305 8.53 -3.22 2.35
C TYR A 305 7.91 -3.22 0.96
N LYS A 306 8.38 -4.14 0.11
CA LYS A 306 7.88 -4.34 -1.24
C LYS A 306 7.22 -5.70 -1.35
N TRP A 307 5.90 -5.70 -1.54
CA TRP A 307 5.18 -6.90 -1.99
C TRP A 307 5.35 -7.05 -3.50
N VAL A 308 5.64 -8.27 -3.95
CA VAL A 308 5.85 -8.61 -5.36
C VAL A 308 5.23 -9.95 -5.70
N ILE A 309 4.56 -9.99 -6.84
CA ILE A 309 4.25 -11.22 -7.57
C ILE A 309 4.98 -11.19 -8.91
N SER A 310 5.51 -12.34 -9.32
CA SER A 310 6.36 -12.48 -10.52
C SER A 310 6.11 -13.77 -11.29
N ASN A 311 5.13 -14.59 -10.87
CA ASN A 311 4.76 -15.84 -11.53
C ASN A 311 3.37 -15.71 -12.16
N GLU A 312 3.14 -16.50 -13.20
CA GLU A 312 1.90 -16.48 -13.99
C GLU A 312 0.65 -16.76 -13.16
N THR A 313 0.71 -17.76 -12.28
CA THR A 313 -0.41 -18.12 -11.40
C THR A 313 -0.90 -16.93 -10.57
N ASN A 314 0.01 -16.23 -9.89
CA ASN A 314 -0.33 -15.08 -9.07
C ASN A 314 -0.79 -13.88 -9.91
N HIS A 315 -0.22 -13.68 -11.11
CA HIS A 315 -0.70 -12.64 -12.02
C HIS A 315 -2.13 -12.91 -12.50
N LEU A 316 -2.47 -14.18 -12.79
CA LEU A 316 -3.83 -14.56 -13.17
C LEU A 316 -4.81 -14.50 -12.00
N LEU A 317 -4.37 -14.85 -10.78
CA LEU A 317 -5.16 -14.62 -9.56
C LEU A 317 -5.45 -13.13 -9.35
N PHE A 318 -4.44 -12.28 -9.50
CA PHE A 318 -4.62 -10.83 -9.40
C PHE A 318 -5.51 -10.27 -10.52
N TYR A 319 -5.36 -10.76 -11.76
CA TYR A 319 -6.26 -10.42 -12.86
C TYR A 319 -7.72 -10.75 -12.50
N ASN A 320 -8.00 -11.96 -12.00
CA ASN A 320 -9.36 -12.37 -11.61
C ASN A 320 -9.89 -11.53 -10.43
N TYR A 321 -9.03 -11.19 -9.47
CA TYR A 321 -9.37 -10.26 -8.39
C TYR A 321 -9.84 -8.91 -8.94
N ILE A 322 -9.16 -8.36 -9.94
CA ILE A 322 -9.50 -7.07 -10.57
C ILE A 322 -10.76 -7.15 -11.43
N ILE A 323 -11.03 -8.28 -12.09
CA ILE A 323 -12.30 -8.51 -12.78
C ILE A 323 -13.47 -8.42 -11.78
N ASN A 324 -13.31 -9.02 -10.61
CA ASN A 324 -14.32 -8.97 -9.55
C ASN A 324 -14.37 -7.62 -8.83
N ASN A 325 -13.26 -6.89 -8.80
CA ASN A 325 -13.09 -5.61 -8.12
C ASN A 325 -12.49 -4.56 -9.07
N PRO A 326 -13.31 -3.95 -9.97
CA PRO A 326 -12.78 -3.16 -11.07
C PRO A 326 -12.03 -1.90 -10.65
N SER A 327 -10.82 -1.75 -11.21
CA SER A 327 -10.01 -0.53 -11.16
C SER A 327 -10.72 0.63 -11.85
N LYS A 328 -10.45 1.85 -11.38
CA LYS A 328 -11.02 3.08 -11.93
C LYS A 328 -9.97 4.07 -12.40
N SER A 329 -8.69 3.79 -12.18
CA SER A 329 -7.59 4.60 -12.71
C SER A 329 -7.08 4.11 -14.05
N ASN A 330 -6.30 4.94 -14.72
CA ASN A 330 -5.63 4.63 -15.97
C ASN A 330 -4.67 3.44 -15.83
N LYS A 331 -4.09 3.25 -14.64
CA LYS A 331 -3.19 2.13 -14.30
C LYS A 331 -3.86 0.76 -14.46
N GLY A 332 -5.16 0.66 -14.18
CA GLY A 332 -5.94 -0.56 -14.35
C GLY A 332 -5.92 -1.11 -15.77
N LYS A 333 -5.74 -0.26 -16.79
CA LYS A 333 -5.70 -0.68 -18.20
C LYS A 333 -4.60 -1.70 -18.49
N LYS A 334 -3.42 -1.58 -17.86
CA LYS A 334 -2.31 -2.55 -18.05
C LYS A 334 -2.64 -3.93 -17.49
N ILE A 335 -3.48 -4.02 -16.45
CA ILE A 335 -3.87 -5.29 -15.85
C ILE A 335 -4.63 -6.15 -16.87
N PHE A 336 -5.45 -5.52 -17.72
CA PHE A 336 -6.19 -6.23 -18.76
C PHE A 336 -5.30 -6.82 -19.86
N LEU A 337 -4.03 -6.42 -19.95
CA LEU A 337 -3.04 -6.98 -20.88
C LEU A 337 -2.30 -8.20 -20.33
N ILE A 338 -2.52 -8.62 -19.08
CA ILE A 338 -1.80 -9.77 -18.47
C ILE A 338 -2.00 -11.05 -19.29
N LYS A 339 -3.22 -11.34 -19.72
CA LYS A 339 -3.50 -12.54 -20.54
C LYS A 339 -2.82 -12.49 -21.90
N GLU A 340 -2.81 -11.31 -22.53
CA GLU A 340 -2.14 -11.09 -23.82
C GLU A 340 -0.62 -11.20 -23.70
N PHE A 341 -0.03 -10.71 -22.60
CA PHE A 341 1.38 -10.91 -22.28
C PHE A 341 1.72 -12.40 -22.25
N TYR A 342 0.96 -13.20 -21.50
CA TYR A 342 1.23 -14.63 -21.36
C TYR A 342 0.97 -15.43 -22.63
N TYR A 343 -0.02 -15.02 -23.44
CA TYR A 343 -0.22 -15.58 -24.77
C TYR A 343 1.05 -15.48 -25.63
N TYR A 344 1.62 -14.28 -25.77
CA TYR A 344 2.84 -14.09 -26.54
C TYR A 344 4.08 -14.68 -25.89
N TYR A 345 4.17 -14.64 -24.56
CA TYR A 345 5.26 -15.23 -23.79
C TYR A 345 5.35 -16.75 -24.04
N ASN A 346 4.21 -17.45 -23.96
CA ASN A 346 4.16 -18.91 -24.12
C ASN A 346 4.46 -19.34 -25.57
N LEU A 347 4.13 -18.51 -26.55
CA LEU A 347 4.53 -18.69 -27.95
C LEU A 347 6.00 -18.35 -28.21
N LYS A 348 6.74 -17.85 -27.21
CA LYS A 348 8.12 -17.34 -27.36
C LYS A 348 8.23 -16.23 -28.41
N ALA A 349 7.18 -15.42 -28.55
CA ALA A 349 7.10 -14.35 -29.54
C ALA A 349 8.16 -13.26 -29.33
N TYR A 350 8.70 -13.13 -28.12
CA TYR A 350 9.75 -12.18 -27.78
C TYR A 350 11.15 -12.54 -28.34
N ILE A 351 11.32 -13.71 -28.95
CA ILE A 351 12.59 -14.10 -29.58
C ILE A 351 12.76 -13.34 -30.90
N ASN A 352 13.81 -12.53 -31.00
CA ASN A 352 14.13 -11.79 -32.21
C ASN A 352 14.63 -12.72 -33.33
N ASN A 353 13.69 -13.23 -34.12
CA ASN A 353 13.93 -14.05 -35.30
C ASN A 353 13.35 -13.43 -36.59
N LYS A 354 12.99 -12.14 -36.56
CA LYS A 354 12.31 -11.40 -37.65
C LYS A 354 10.99 -12.02 -38.16
N SER A 355 10.42 -13.01 -37.45
CA SER A 355 9.15 -13.64 -37.83
C SER A 355 7.96 -12.69 -37.67
N LEU A 356 6.83 -13.05 -38.27
CA LEU A 356 5.55 -12.37 -38.03
C LEU A 356 5.17 -12.41 -36.54
N LEU A 357 5.50 -13.50 -35.84
CA LEU A 357 5.26 -13.65 -34.41
C LEU A 357 6.06 -12.63 -33.59
N TYR A 358 7.32 -12.39 -33.95
CA TYR A 358 8.14 -11.34 -33.33
C TYR A 358 7.58 -9.94 -33.61
N LYS A 359 7.05 -9.68 -34.82
CA LYS A 359 6.35 -8.43 -35.12
C LYS A 359 5.11 -8.25 -34.23
N SER A 360 4.33 -9.31 -33.99
CA SER A 360 3.19 -9.27 -33.07
C SER A 360 3.60 -8.92 -31.63
N TRP A 361 4.74 -9.44 -31.15
CA TRP A 361 5.30 -9.05 -29.87
C TRP A 361 5.64 -7.56 -29.80
N LEU A 362 6.30 -7.01 -30.84
CA LEU A 362 6.63 -5.57 -30.90
C LEU A 362 5.37 -4.67 -30.87
N LEU A 363 4.29 -5.10 -31.53
CA LEU A 363 3.00 -4.41 -31.48
C LEU A 363 2.41 -4.43 -30.05
N PHE A 364 2.49 -5.58 -29.37
CA PHE A 364 2.13 -5.69 -27.96
C PHE A 364 2.99 -4.78 -27.07
N GLU A 365 4.32 -4.74 -27.25
CA GLU A 365 5.20 -3.86 -26.47
C GLU A 365 4.84 -2.38 -26.66
N THR A 366 4.53 -1.98 -27.89
CA THR A 366 4.10 -0.63 -28.23
C THR A 366 2.77 -0.29 -27.53
N LYS A 367 1.80 -1.20 -27.59
CA LYS A 367 0.52 -1.08 -26.86
C LYS A 367 0.74 -0.97 -25.36
N TRP A 368 1.60 -1.79 -24.77
CA TRP A 368 1.92 -1.78 -23.34
C TRP A 368 2.51 -0.45 -22.86
N LYS A 369 3.45 0.11 -23.64
CA LYS A 369 4.11 1.39 -23.33
C LYS A 369 3.14 2.57 -23.43
N ASN A 370 2.24 2.54 -24.40
CA ASN A 370 1.37 3.69 -24.72
C ASN A 370 0.10 3.81 -23.85
N ILE A 371 -0.20 2.83 -22.99
CA ILE A 371 -1.40 2.87 -22.13
C ILE A 371 -1.46 4.11 -21.21
N ASN A 372 -0.32 4.62 -20.78
CA ASN A 372 -0.23 5.81 -19.92
C ASN A 372 0.00 7.11 -20.71
N SER A 373 0.21 7.03 -22.02
CA SER A 373 0.55 8.18 -22.87
C SER A 373 -0.61 8.68 -23.71
N SER A 374 -1.86 8.29 -23.42
CA SER A 374 -3.05 8.66 -24.21
C SER A 374 -3.46 10.14 -24.12
N LEU A 375 -2.50 11.04 -23.86
CA LEU A 375 -2.60 12.49 -24.10
C LEU A 375 -1.44 13.03 -24.98
N LEU A 376 -0.69 12.16 -25.67
CA LEU A 376 0.27 12.56 -26.70
C LEU A 376 -0.23 12.09 -28.06
N GLY A 377 -1.08 12.90 -28.69
CA GLY A 377 -1.64 12.56 -29.98
C GLY A 377 -2.40 13.70 -30.64
N THR A 378 -1.77 14.85 -30.86
CA THR A 378 -1.97 15.69 -32.06
C THR A 378 -0.82 16.67 -32.22
N SER A 379 0.32 16.20 -32.74
CA SER A 379 1.11 17.00 -33.67
C SER A 379 1.31 16.13 -34.90
N LYS A 380 0.40 16.29 -35.85
CA LYS A 380 0.52 15.75 -37.20
C LYS A 380 1.83 16.29 -37.79
N ASN A 381 2.82 15.42 -37.95
CA ASN A 381 3.86 15.64 -38.95
C ASN A 381 3.18 15.43 -40.32
N TYR A 382 2.67 16.51 -40.90
CA TYR A 382 2.66 16.64 -42.35
C TYR A 382 4.04 17.15 -42.72
N ILE A 383 4.88 16.26 -43.23
CA ILE A 383 6.04 16.64 -44.05
C ILE A 383 5.51 16.56 -45.48
N ASN A 384 5.40 17.74 -46.11
CA ASN A 384 5.67 17.87 -47.54
C ASN A 384 7.17 18.07 -47.69
#